data_AF-A0A961ZZ65-F1
#
_entry.id   AF-A0A961ZZ65-F1
#
_cell.length_a   1.000
_cell.length_b   1.000
_cell.length_c   1.000
_cell.angle_alpha   90.00
_cell.angle_beta   90.00
_cell.angle_gamma   90.00
#
_symmetry.space_group_name_H-M   'P 1'
#
loop_
_entity.id
_entity.type
_entity.pdbx_description
1 polymer ?
#
loop_
_entity_poly.entity_id
_entity_poly.type
_entity_poly.pdbx_seq_one_letter_code
_entity_poly.pdbx_strand_id
1 'polypeptide(L)'
;MAKRHSKRGNTMACALRQQTALFVAAGMFSGVLNMLALTGAFYMLQIYDRVLPSGSVQTLMGLTILMAGLYIAYGLLDFFRDRLLSRIGLRVDRALSRPVFSFIHKHTGRAATEHAGSALTPLRDADQIRNFLSSRGPAALFDLPWVPLFLAIIYLLHPMLGLFASGGALTLLLLTALAETLCKRPLAEAAVSYAERSDLAEATRRNSEAIRALGMGTHFDKRWMEANARLLNSQMRAADATSTIGTLARFVRFFLQSGILGLGAYLAILGEVSAGTIIAGSITLSRALAPLDSAIAQWR
;
A
#
# COMPACT_ATOMS: atom_id res chain seq x y z
N MET A 1 -19.58 -15.88 35.33
CA MET A 1 -19.45 -14.69 34.44
C MET A 1 -18.31 -14.77 33.41
N ALA A 2 -17.56 -15.89 33.29
CA ALA A 2 -16.37 -15.99 32.43
C ALA A 2 -16.60 -16.55 31.00
N LYS A 3 -17.80 -17.03 30.65
CA LYS A 3 -18.08 -17.66 29.34
C LYS A 3 -18.49 -16.69 28.20
N ARG A 4 -18.58 -15.37 28.44
CA ARG A 4 -19.02 -14.38 27.42
C ARG A 4 -17.88 -13.69 26.65
N HIS A 5 -16.62 -13.82 27.09
CA HIS A 5 -15.48 -13.18 26.40
C HIS A 5 -14.93 -14.00 25.21
N SER A 6 -15.06 -15.33 25.22
CA SER A 6 -14.58 -16.21 24.15
C SER A 6 -15.40 -16.11 22.84
N LYS A 7 -16.67 -15.64 22.89
CA LYS A 7 -17.53 -15.52 21.69
C LYS A 7 -17.25 -14.31 20.79
N ARG A 8 -16.47 -13.31 21.22
CA ARG A 8 -16.19 -12.10 20.42
C ARG A 8 -15.08 -12.30 19.37
N GLY A 9 -14.09 -13.17 19.63
CA GLY A 9 -13.08 -13.54 18.64
C GLY A 9 -13.68 -14.28 17.43
N ASN A 10 -14.76 -15.03 17.64
CA ASN A 10 -15.43 -15.78 16.58
C ASN A 10 -16.28 -14.92 15.63
N THR A 11 -16.72 -13.71 16.02
CA THR A 11 -17.56 -12.87 15.13
C THR A 11 -16.77 -12.20 14.00
N MET A 12 -15.55 -11.72 14.26
CA MET A 12 -14.67 -11.20 13.19
C MET A 12 -14.18 -12.31 12.27
N ALA A 13 -13.75 -13.44 12.84
CA ALA A 13 -13.33 -14.61 12.07
C ALA A 13 -14.47 -15.18 11.22
N CYS A 14 -15.71 -15.25 11.73
CA CYS A 14 -16.86 -15.73 10.96
C CYS A 14 -17.31 -14.74 9.88
N ALA A 15 -17.22 -13.42 10.12
CA ALA A 15 -17.47 -12.39 9.10
C ALA A 15 -16.42 -12.41 7.96
N LEU A 16 -15.15 -12.64 8.30
CA LEU A 16 -14.07 -12.87 7.33
C LEU A 16 -14.26 -14.19 6.57
N ARG A 17 -14.66 -15.27 7.26
CA ARG A 17 -14.91 -16.59 6.66
C ARG A 17 -16.05 -16.54 5.64
N GLN A 18 -17.09 -15.75 5.91
CA GLN A 18 -18.20 -15.51 4.99
C GLN A 18 -17.81 -14.67 3.76
N GLN A 19 -16.66 -13.98 3.80
CA GLN A 19 -16.09 -13.17 2.71
C GLN A 19 -14.94 -13.88 1.99
N THR A 20 -14.52 -15.08 2.42
CA THR A 20 -13.40 -15.82 1.77
C THR A 20 -13.64 -16.07 0.28
N ALA A 21 -14.88 -16.32 -0.15
CA ALA A 21 -15.22 -16.42 -1.56
C ALA A 21 -14.94 -15.12 -2.34
N LEU A 22 -15.12 -13.95 -1.72
CA LEU A 22 -14.84 -12.64 -2.31
C LEU A 22 -13.34 -12.32 -2.32
N PHE A 23 -12.60 -12.76 -1.29
CA PHE A 23 -11.13 -12.69 -1.27
C PHE A 23 -10.49 -13.63 -2.30
N VAL A 24 -11.03 -14.84 -2.48
CA VAL A 24 -10.60 -15.79 -3.51
C VAL A 24 -10.92 -15.24 -4.90
N ALA A 25 -12.11 -14.66 -5.10
CA ALA A 25 -12.44 -13.97 -6.35
C ALA A 25 -11.46 -12.82 -6.62
N ALA A 26 -11.16 -11.97 -5.64
CA ALA A 26 -10.19 -10.88 -5.77
C ALA A 26 -8.78 -11.38 -6.11
N GLY A 27 -8.35 -12.50 -5.53
CA GLY A 27 -7.10 -13.17 -5.88
C GLY A 27 -7.08 -13.72 -7.31
N MET A 28 -8.18 -14.33 -7.76
CA MET A 28 -8.33 -14.80 -9.14
C MET A 28 -8.30 -13.64 -10.15
N PHE A 29 -9.00 -12.54 -9.86
CA PHE A 29 -8.92 -11.31 -10.66
C PHE A 29 -7.49 -10.77 -10.73
N SER A 30 -6.77 -10.74 -9.60
CA SER A 30 -5.36 -10.33 -9.57
C SER A 30 -4.50 -11.23 -10.47
N GLY A 31 -4.71 -12.55 -10.46
CA GLY A 31 -3.97 -13.46 -11.34
C GLY A 31 -4.19 -13.18 -12.83
N VAL A 32 -5.45 -13.05 -13.25
CA VAL A 32 -5.77 -12.72 -14.65
C VAL A 32 -5.20 -11.36 -15.03
N LEU A 33 -5.32 -10.36 -14.16
CA LEU A 33 -4.74 -9.03 -14.41
C LEU A 33 -3.21 -9.07 -14.51
N ASN A 34 -2.53 -9.83 -13.65
CA ASN A 34 -1.08 -9.97 -13.71
C ASN A 34 -0.62 -10.69 -14.99
N MET A 35 -1.37 -11.69 -15.47
CA MET A 35 -1.12 -12.30 -16.78
C MET A 35 -1.35 -11.31 -17.93
N LEU A 36 -2.46 -10.57 -17.92
CA LEU A 36 -2.75 -9.55 -18.93
C LEU A 36 -1.76 -8.38 -18.88
N ALA A 37 -1.17 -8.08 -17.72
CA ALA A 37 -0.15 -7.06 -17.57
C ALA A 37 1.13 -7.37 -18.37
N LEU A 38 1.41 -8.65 -18.65
CA LEU A 38 2.53 -9.08 -19.50
C LEU A 38 2.28 -8.82 -20.98
N THR A 39 1.05 -8.54 -21.40
CA THR A 39 0.70 -8.27 -22.81
C THR A 39 1.60 -7.23 -23.43
N GLY A 40 1.92 -6.15 -22.68
CA GLY A 40 2.82 -5.10 -23.18
C GLY A 40 4.25 -5.57 -23.41
N ALA A 41 4.78 -6.43 -22.54
CA ALA A 41 6.11 -7.02 -22.70
C ALA A 41 6.15 -7.95 -23.93
N PHE A 42 5.15 -8.82 -24.08
CA PHE A 42 5.03 -9.71 -25.25
C PHE A 42 4.85 -8.96 -26.57
N TYR A 43 4.05 -7.89 -26.55
CA TYR A 43 3.84 -7.05 -27.74
C TYR A 43 5.16 -6.42 -28.20
N MET A 44 5.95 -5.86 -27.28
CA MET A 44 7.26 -5.29 -27.61
C MET A 44 8.23 -6.36 -28.09
N LEU A 45 8.27 -7.53 -27.43
CA LEU A 45 9.11 -8.64 -27.87
C LEU A 45 8.80 -9.04 -29.32
N GLN A 46 7.51 -9.17 -29.64
CA GLN A 46 7.08 -9.55 -30.99
C GLN A 46 7.34 -8.47 -32.04
N ILE A 47 7.19 -7.18 -31.68
CA ILE A 47 7.50 -6.09 -32.60
C ILE A 47 8.98 -6.11 -32.98
N TYR A 48 9.86 -6.13 -31.99
CA TYR A 48 11.29 -6.02 -32.24
C TYR A 48 11.88 -7.27 -32.86
N ASP A 49 11.41 -8.46 -32.44
CA ASP A 49 12.04 -9.70 -32.87
C ASP A 49 11.38 -10.28 -34.14
N ARG A 50 10.15 -9.87 -34.47
CA ARG A 50 9.41 -10.44 -35.61
C ARG A 50 8.88 -9.40 -36.59
N VAL A 51 8.28 -8.31 -36.12
CA VAL A 51 7.67 -7.31 -37.03
C VAL A 51 8.72 -6.45 -37.72
N LEU A 52 9.68 -5.92 -36.98
CA LEU A 52 10.75 -5.08 -37.53
C LEU A 52 11.59 -5.85 -38.57
N PRO A 53 12.05 -7.08 -38.30
CA PRO A 53 12.80 -7.85 -39.29
C PRO A 53 11.97 -8.27 -40.52
N SER A 54 10.68 -8.58 -40.33
CA SER A 54 9.81 -9.01 -41.44
C SER A 54 9.26 -7.86 -42.29
N GLY A 55 9.26 -6.62 -41.79
CA GLY A 55 8.64 -5.47 -42.46
C GLY A 55 7.13 -5.62 -42.69
N SER A 56 6.47 -6.62 -42.09
CA SER A 56 5.08 -6.97 -42.38
C SER A 56 4.10 -6.09 -41.62
N VAL A 57 3.54 -5.08 -42.32
CA VAL A 57 2.49 -4.21 -41.78
C VAL A 57 1.23 -5.01 -41.40
N GLN A 58 0.93 -6.09 -42.13
CA GLN A 58 -0.20 -6.98 -41.82
C GLN A 58 -0.04 -7.65 -40.46
N THR A 59 1.16 -8.15 -40.14
CA THR A 59 1.47 -8.75 -38.84
C THR A 59 1.39 -7.71 -37.72
N LEU A 60 1.90 -6.49 -37.97
CA LEU A 60 1.80 -5.37 -37.03
C LEU A 60 0.34 -5.03 -36.71
N MET A 61 -0.51 -4.91 -37.73
CA MET A 61 -1.93 -4.61 -37.52
C MET A 61 -2.62 -5.70 -36.72
N GLY A 62 -2.39 -6.98 -37.04
CA GLY A 62 -2.94 -8.11 -36.29
C GLY A 62 -2.54 -8.10 -34.81
N LEU A 63 -1.26 -7.87 -34.52
CA LEU A 63 -0.75 -7.79 -33.14
C LEU A 63 -1.28 -6.56 -32.40
N THR A 64 -1.38 -5.42 -33.07
CA THR A 64 -1.91 -4.18 -32.48
C THR A 64 -3.38 -4.34 -32.11
N ILE A 65 -4.19 -4.95 -32.98
CA ILE A 65 -5.62 -5.21 -32.71
C ILE A 65 -5.76 -6.18 -31.53
N LEU A 66 -4.96 -7.25 -31.50
CA LEU A 66 -4.95 -8.21 -30.40
C LEU A 66 -4.57 -7.52 -29.07
N MET A 67 -3.50 -6.73 -29.08
CA MET A 67 -3.06 -5.96 -27.91
C MET A 67 -4.16 -5.01 -27.43
N ALA A 68 -4.82 -4.28 -28.35
CA ALA A 68 -5.91 -3.38 -28.01
C ALA A 68 -7.08 -4.13 -27.34
N GLY A 69 -7.48 -5.29 -27.87
CA GLY A 69 -8.50 -6.15 -27.27
C GLY A 69 -8.12 -6.62 -25.86
N LEU A 70 -6.87 -7.06 -25.66
CA LEU A 70 -6.36 -7.48 -24.37
C LEU A 70 -6.28 -6.33 -23.36
N TYR A 71 -5.93 -5.11 -23.78
CA TYR A 71 -5.94 -3.93 -22.91
C TYR A 71 -7.35 -3.46 -22.56
N ILE A 72 -8.31 -3.57 -23.47
CA ILE A 72 -9.72 -3.34 -23.15
C ILE A 72 -10.18 -4.34 -22.09
N ALA A 73 -9.88 -5.64 -22.27
CA ALA A 73 -10.20 -6.66 -21.28
C ALA A 73 -9.51 -6.39 -19.93
N TYR A 74 -8.23 -6.00 -19.94
CA TYR A 74 -7.48 -5.62 -18.74
C TYR A 74 -8.17 -4.47 -18.00
N GLY A 75 -8.49 -3.37 -18.71
CA GLY A 75 -9.15 -2.21 -18.12
C GLY A 75 -10.54 -2.53 -17.56
N LEU A 76 -11.31 -3.39 -18.24
CA LEU A 76 -12.62 -3.82 -17.77
C LEU A 76 -12.51 -4.67 -16.49
N LEU A 77 -11.58 -5.63 -16.47
CA LEU A 77 -11.35 -6.47 -15.30
C LEU A 77 -10.82 -5.68 -14.10
N ASP A 78 -9.91 -4.72 -14.34
CA ASP A 78 -9.35 -3.86 -13.30
C ASP A 78 -10.44 -2.96 -12.71
N PHE A 79 -11.30 -2.39 -13.56
CA PHE A 79 -12.48 -1.64 -13.13
C PHE A 79 -13.43 -2.46 -12.24
N PHE A 80 -13.72 -3.71 -12.63
CA PHE A 80 -14.55 -4.60 -11.83
C PHE A 80 -13.88 -4.99 -10.51
N ARG A 81 -12.56 -5.25 -10.51
CA ARG A 81 -11.77 -5.54 -9.31
C ARG A 81 -11.80 -4.36 -8.33
N ASP A 82 -11.56 -3.15 -8.79
CA ASP A 82 -11.59 -1.94 -7.94
C ASP A 82 -12.99 -1.73 -7.34
N ARG A 83 -14.04 -1.97 -8.12
CA ARG A 83 -15.42 -1.88 -7.64
C ARG A 83 -15.78 -2.98 -6.65
N LEU A 84 -15.21 -4.18 -6.81
CA LEU A 84 -15.36 -5.28 -5.88
C LEU A 84 -14.68 -4.96 -4.54
N LEU A 85 -13.42 -4.51 -4.58
CA LEU A 85 -12.63 -4.17 -3.39
C LEU A 85 -13.25 -3.02 -2.61
N SER A 86 -13.69 -1.96 -3.28
CA SER A 86 -14.41 -0.84 -2.62
C SER A 86 -15.71 -1.29 -1.95
N ARG A 87 -16.49 -2.19 -2.58
CA ARG A 87 -17.69 -2.77 -1.95
C ARG A 87 -17.36 -3.65 -0.74
N ILE A 88 -16.26 -4.40 -0.79
CA ILE A 88 -15.77 -5.17 0.36
C ILE A 88 -15.40 -4.21 1.50
N GLY A 89 -14.68 -3.13 1.20
CA GLY A 89 -14.34 -2.07 2.16
C GLY A 89 -15.58 -1.51 2.87
N LEU A 90 -16.62 -1.16 2.11
CA LEU A 90 -17.91 -0.68 2.67
C LEU A 90 -18.63 -1.73 3.53
N ARG A 91 -18.56 -3.02 3.19
CA ARG A 91 -19.17 -4.09 3.99
C ARG A 91 -18.43 -4.31 5.30
N VAL A 92 -17.10 -4.27 5.26
CA VAL A 92 -16.25 -4.37 6.46
C VAL A 92 -16.51 -3.18 7.37
N ASP A 93 -16.59 -1.97 6.81
CA ASP A 93 -16.94 -0.74 7.54
C ASP A 93 -18.30 -0.85 8.25
N ARG A 94 -19.35 -1.26 7.53
CA ARG A 94 -20.67 -1.49 8.14
C ARG A 94 -20.64 -2.54 9.25
N ALA A 95 -19.89 -3.61 9.08
CA ALA A 95 -19.75 -4.67 10.08
C ALA A 95 -19.01 -4.19 11.35
N LEU A 96 -18.05 -3.26 11.20
CA LEU A 96 -17.26 -2.70 12.30
C LEU A 96 -17.96 -1.52 13.00
N SER A 97 -18.79 -0.76 12.28
CA SER A 97 -19.46 0.44 12.79
C SER A 97 -20.30 0.19 14.05
N ARG A 98 -21.15 -0.86 14.06
CA ARG A 98 -21.99 -1.23 15.21
C ARG A 98 -21.18 -1.65 16.44
N PRO A 99 -20.21 -2.60 16.33
CA PRO A 99 -19.32 -2.96 17.42
C PRO A 99 -18.55 -1.77 17.99
N VAL A 100 -17.94 -0.94 17.13
CA VAL A 100 -17.16 0.25 17.53
C VAL A 100 -18.05 1.24 18.26
N PHE A 101 -19.22 1.59 17.70
CA PHE A 101 -20.17 2.49 18.36
C PHE A 101 -20.66 1.94 19.71
N SER A 102 -20.95 0.64 19.79
CA SER A 102 -21.37 0.01 21.04
C SER A 102 -20.25 -0.07 22.09
N PHE A 103 -18.99 -0.14 21.65
CA PHE A 103 -17.82 -0.11 22.53
C PHE A 103 -17.63 1.30 23.09
N ILE A 104 -17.69 2.32 22.24
CA ILE A 104 -17.64 3.74 22.66
C ILE A 104 -18.73 3.99 23.70
N HIS A 105 -19.99 3.68 23.39
CA HIS A 105 -21.13 3.94 24.26
C HIS A 105 -21.02 3.25 25.64
N LYS A 106 -20.48 2.02 25.69
CA LYS A 106 -20.29 1.28 26.96
C LYS A 106 -19.11 1.76 27.79
N HIS A 107 -18.11 2.39 27.17
CA HIS A 107 -16.92 2.87 27.86
C HIS A 107 -16.96 4.39 28.10
N THR A 108 -17.91 5.13 27.51
CA THR A 108 -18.11 6.57 27.79
C THR A 108 -18.44 6.81 29.27
N GLY A 109 -19.12 5.87 29.94
CA GLY A 109 -19.43 5.95 31.37
C GLY A 109 -18.28 5.57 32.33
N ARG A 110 -17.22 4.91 31.85
CA ARG A 110 -16.06 4.47 32.67
C ARG A 110 -14.76 5.21 32.33
N ALA A 111 -14.63 5.78 31.14
CA ALA A 111 -13.47 6.57 30.71
C ALA A 111 -13.52 8.04 31.18
N ALA A 112 -14.62 8.47 31.81
CA ALA A 112 -14.74 9.80 32.39
C ALA A 112 -13.73 10.08 33.52
N THR A 113 -13.14 9.05 34.12
CA THR A 113 -12.24 9.19 35.27
C THR A 113 -10.76 9.14 34.96
N GLU A 114 -10.30 8.71 33.77
CA GLU A 114 -8.85 8.69 33.49
C GLU A 114 -8.38 9.37 32.20
N HIS A 115 -8.84 9.07 30.98
CA HIS A 115 -8.31 9.75 29.78
C HIS A 115 -9.36 9.78 28.67
N ALA A 116 -10.04 10.92 28.49
CA ALA A 116 -11.19 11.04 27.58
C ALA A 116 -10.83 10.91 26.09
N GLY A 117 -9.61 11.27 25.70
CA GLY A 117 -9.05 11.11 24.35
C GLY A 117 -8.66 9.67 24.02
N SER A 118 -8.38 8.83 25.03
CA SER A 118 -8.18 7.39 24.86
C SER A 118 -9.44 6.65 24.38
N ALA A 119 -10.64 7.20 24.66
CA ALA A 119 -11.90 6.61 24.22
C ALA A 119 -12.17 6.75 22.71
N LEU A 120 -11.49 7.70 22.03
CA LEU A 120 -11.63 7.96 20.59
C LEU A 120 -10.54 7.27 19.74
N THR A 121 -9.47 6.78 20.35
CA THR A 121 -8.41 6.01 19.65
C THR A 121 -8.97 4.81 18.86
N PRO A 122 -9.90 3.99 19.39
CA PRO A 122 -10.47 2.87 18.64
C PRO A 122 -11.31 3.30 17.43
N LEU A 123 -11.92 4.49 17.47
CA LEU A 123 -12.65 5.06 16.33
C LEU A 123 -11.68 5.48 15.23
N ARG A 124 -10.57 6.13 15.61
CA ARG A 124 -9.54 6.57 14.68
C ARG A 124 -8.82 5.39 14.02
N ASP A 125 -8.52 4.34 14.77
CA ASP A 125 -7.92 3.12 14.24
C ASP A 125 -8.90 2.42 13.27
N ALA A 126 -10.20 2.42 13.58
CA ALA A 126 -11.22 1.91 12.67
C ALA A 126 -11.33 2.74 11.37
N ASP A 127 -11.25 4.07 11.47
CA ASP A 127 -11.20 4.97 10.30
C ASP A 127 -9.91 4.78 9.48
N GLN A 128 -8.76 4.54 10.12
CA GLN A 128 -7.50 4.25 9.43
C GLN A 128 -7.57 2.92 8.67
N ILE A 129 -8.12 1.88 9.29
CA ILE A 129 -8.38 0.58 8.64
C ILE A 129 -9.38 0.75 7.48
N ARG A 130 -10.45 1.54 7.66
CA ARG A 130 -11.43 1.84 6.60
C ARG A 130 -10.77 2.53 5.42
N ASN A 131 -9.96 3.56 5.68
CA ASN A 131 -9.28 4.32 4.65
C ASN A 131 -8.27 3.43 3.90
N PHE A 132 -7.56 2.55 4.60
CA PHE A 132 -6.68 1.56 3.98
C PHE A 132 -7.45 0.59 3.08
N LEU A 133 -8.53 -0.03 3.59
CA LEU A 133 -9.36 -0.98 2.85
C LEU A 133 -10.10 -0.35 1.64
N SER A 134 -10.35 0.95 1.70
CA SER A 134 -10.98 1.70 0.61
C SER A 134 -9.96 2.28 -0.38
N SER A 135 -8.65 2.14 -0.10
CA SER A 135 -7.55 2.59 -0.97
C SER A 135 -7.10 1.48 -1.93
N ARG A 136 -6.04 1.75 -2.71
CA ARG A 136 -5.36 0.73 -3.54
C ARG A 136 -4.52 -0.28 -2.74
N GLY A 137 -4.41 -0.14 -1.42
CA GLY A 137 -3.58 -1.02 -0.59
C GLY A 137 -3.94 -2.51 -0.62
N PRO A 138 -5.23 -2.89 -0.56
CA PRO A 138 -5.63 -4.28 -0.71
C PRO A 138 -5.16 -4.87 -2.05
N ALA A 139 -5.21 -4.10 -3.14
CA ALA A 139 -4.78 -4.58 -4.46
C ALA A 139 -3.28 -4.93 -4.47
N ALA A 140 -2.43 -4.09 -3.87
CA ALA A 140 -0.99 -4.36 -3.75
C ALA A 140 -0.69 -5.65 -2.98
N LEU A 141 -1.45 -5.95 -1.91
CA LEU A 141 -1.31 -7.20 -1.17
C LEU A 141 -1.65 -8.43 -2.00
N PHE A 142 -2.64 -8.33 -2.89
CA PHE A 142 -2.97 -9.43 -3.81
C PHE A 142 -1.94 -9.59 -4.94
N ASP A 143 -1.23 -8.53 -5.30
CA ASP A 143 -0.22 -8.56 -6.36
C ASP A 143 1.16 -9.03 -5.84
N LEU A 144 1.42 -8.93 -4.52
CA LEU A 144 2.67 -9.35 -3.88
C LEU A 144 3.07 -10.83 -4.14
N PRO A 145 2.15 -11.83 -4.09
CA PRO A 145 2.48 -13.23 -4.38
C PRO A 145 2.92 -13.49 -5.83
N TRP A 146 2.67 -12.56 -6.75
CA TRP A 146 3.03 -12.68 -8.17
C TRP A 146 4.44 -12.19 -8.48
N VAL A 147 5.11 -11.51 -7.54
CA VAL A 147 6.49 -11.02 -7.71
C VAL A 147 7.48 -12.15 -8.08
N PRO A 148 7.47 -13.33 -7.42
CA PRO A 148 8.32 -14.45 -7.83
C PRO A 148 8.04 -14.95 -9.24
N LEU A 149 6.78 -14.91 -9.70
CA LEU A 149 6.43 -15.29 -11.06
C LEU A 149 7.05 -14.32 -12.08
N PHE A 150 6.96 -13.00 -11.83
CA PHE A 150 7.60 -12.02 -12.70
C PHE A 150 9.12 -12.17 -12.71
N LEU A 151 9.75 -12.44 -11.56
CA LEU A 151 11.18 -12.74 -11.51
C LEU A 151 11.52 -14.00 -12.30
N ALA A 152 10.72 -15.07 -12.18
CA ALA A 152 10.91 -16.30 -12.97
C ALA A 152 10.84 -16.02 -14.48
N ILE A 153 9.91 -15.17 -14.92
CA ILE A 153 9.81 -14.75 -16.33
C ILE A 153 11.08 -13.99 -16.76
N ILE A 154 11.62 -13.11 -15.92
CA ILE A 154 12.88 -12.40 -16.23
C ILE A 154 14.06 -13.40 -16.32
N TYR A 155 14.11 -14.42 -15.45
CA TYR A 155 15.11 -15.49 -15.55
C TYR A 155 14.98 -16.30 -16.85
N LEU A 156 13.76 -16.55 -17.32
CA LEU A 156 13.52 -17.22 -18.61
C LEU A 156 13.99 -16.38 -19.79
N LEU A 157 13.94 -15.04 -19.68
CA LEU A 157 14.47 -14.14 -20.71
C LEU A 157 16.00 -14.17 -20.75
N HIS A 158 16.66 -13.96 -19.60
CA HIS A 158 18.11 -14.10 -19.50
C HIS A 158 18.55 -14.25 -18.03
N PRO A 159 19.42 -15.22 -17.68
CA PRO A 159 19.85 -15.44 -16.30
C PRO A 159 20.50 -14.21 -15.63
N MET A 160 21.32 -13.45 -16.37
CA MET A 160 21.95 -12.23 -15.82
C MET A 160 20.94 -11.12 -15.52
N LEU A 161 19.90 -10.97 -16.36
CA LEU A 161 18.81 -10.01 -16.10
C LEU A 161 18.00 -10.45 -14.87
N GLY A 162 17.76 -11.76 -14.73
CA GLY A 162 17.11 -12.36 -13.57
C GLY A 162 17.89 -12.13 -12.27
N LEU A 163 19.21 -12.30 -12.30
CA LEU A 163 20.09 -12.06 -11.15
C LEU A 163 20.06 -10.58 -10.74
N PHE A 164 20.15 -9.67 -11.70
CA PHE A 164 20.05 -8.22 -11.47
C PHE A 164 18.69 -7.84 -10.85
N ALA A 165 17.59 -8.34 -11.44
CA ALA A 165 16.24 -8.11 -10.93
C ALA A 165 16.06 -8.66 -9.51
N SER A 166 16.63 -9.83 -9.22
CA SER A 166 16.60 -10.45 -7.89
C SER A 166 17.35 -9.61 -6.85
N GLY A 167 18.55 -9.10 -7.21
CA GLY A 167 19.30 -8.18 -6.36
C GLY A 167 18.55 -6.88 -6.08
N GLY A 168 17.86 -6.35 -7.09
CA GLY A 168 16.98 -5.19 -6.94
C GLY A 168 15.79 -5.44 -6.01
N ALA A 169 15.08 -6.55 -6.21
CA ALA A 169 13.98 -6.96 -5.34
C ALA A 169 14.45 -7.18 -3.89
N LEU A 170 15.61 -7.81 -3.69
CA LEU A 170 16.22 -7.98 -2.37
C LEU A 170 16.56 -6.64 -1.72
N THR A 171 17.12 -5.70 -2.50
CA THR A 171 17.44 -4.35 -2.01
C THR A 171 16.19 -3.60 -1.55
N LEU A 172 15.09 -3.66 -2.32
CA LEU A 172 13.82 -3.06 -1.92
C LEU A 172 13.20 -3.76 -0.71
N LEU A 173 13.32 -5.09 -0.59
CA LEU A 173 12.90 -5.83 0.59
C LEU A 173 13.66 -5.39 1.83
N LEU A 174 14.99 -5.24 1.74
CA LEU A 174 15.82 -4.73 2.84
C LEU A 174 15.44 -3.29 3.22
N LEU A 175 15.19 -2.43 2.24
CA LEU A 175 14.67 -1.08 2.50
C LEU A 175 13.31 -1.09 3.18
N THR A 176 12.43 -2.02 2.81
CA THR A 176 11.12 -2.18 3.46
C THR A 176 11.25 -2.65 4.90
N ALA A 177 12.14 -3.61 5.18
CA ALA A 177 12.43 -4.05 6.54
C ALA A 177 13.07 -2.93 7.38
N LEU A 178 13.97 -2.15 6.77
CA LEU A 178 14.57 -0.99 7.42
C LEU A 178 13.51 0.08 7.71
N ALA A 179 12.57 0.32 6.79
CA ALA A 179 11.43 1.22 6.97
C ALA A 179 10.61 0.83 8.19
N GLU A 180 10.29 -0.46 8.34
CA GLU A 180 9.53 -0.95 9.48
C GLU A 180 10.23 -0.62 10.81
N THR A 181 11.55 -0.79 10.89
CA THR A 181 12.29 -0.50 12.13
C THR A 181 12.47 1.00 12.40
N LEU A 182 12.78 1.80 11.36
CA LEU A 182 13.08 3.22 11.49
C LEU A 182 11.83 4.10 11.62
N CYS A 183 10.74 3.75 10.93
CA CYS A 183 9.50 4.55 10.96
C CYS A 183 8.63 4.22 12.17
N LYS A 184 8.70 3.01 12.74
CA LYS A 184 7.81 2.57 13.82
C LYS A 184 7.89 3.44 15.08
N ARG A 185 9.10 3.81 15.53
CA ARG A 185 9.27 4.63 16.73
C ARG A 185 8.77 6.08 16.54
N PRO A 186 9.21 6.82 15.51
CA PRO A 186 8.69 8.17 15.23
C PRO A 186 7.17 8.21 15.03
N LEU A 187 6.59 7.23 14.32
CA LEU A 187 5.14 7.15 14.12
C LEU A 187 4.40 6.92 15.45
N ALA A 188 4.93 6.06 16.32
CA ALA A 188 4.36 5.85 17.65
C ALA A 188 4.45 7.12 18.53
N GLU A 189 5.59 7.81 18.54
CA GLU A 189 5.77 9.07 19.27
C GLU A 189 4.83 10.17 18.77
N ALA A 190 4.63 10.27 17.46
CA ALA A 190 3.68 11.20 16.85
C ALA A 190 2.23 10.88 17.21
N ALA A 191 1.87 9.59 17.29
CA ALA A 191 0.55 9.16 17.72
C ALA A 191 0.27 9.51 19.19
N VAL A 192 1.25 9.30 20.08
CA VAL A 192 1.15 9.67 21.51
C VAL A 192 1.01 11.19 21.67
N SER A 193 1.90 11.97 21.03
CA SER A 193 1.86 13.44 21.11
C SER A 193 0.54 14.01 20.54
N TYR A 194 -0.05 13.34 19.55
CA TYR A 194 -1.35 13.71 19.00
C TYR A 194 -2.47 13.46 20.01
N ALA A 195 -2.45 12.30 20.69
CA ALA A 195 -3.42 11.98 21.73
C ALA A 195 -3.36 12.99 22.88
N GLU A 196 -2.16 13.33 23.38
CA GLU A 196 -1.97 14.34 24.43
C GLU A 196 -2.56 15.70 24.06
N ARG A 197 -2.31 16.18 22.83
CA ARG A 197 -2.88 17.45 22.34
C ARG A 197 -4.40 17.36 22.25
N SER A 198 -4.94 16.25 21.76
CA SER A 198 -6.39 16.04 21.65
C SER A 198 -7.07 16.00 23.02
N ASP A 199 -6.44 15.34 24.00
CA ASP A 199 -6.90 15.30 25.40
C ASP A 199 -6.96 16.70 26.02
N LEU A 200 -5.91 17.51 25.79
CA LEU A 200 -5.85 18.88 26.28
C LEU A 200 -6.95 19.76 25.64
N ALA A 201 -7.22 19.60 24.34
CA ALA A 201 -8.32 20.30 23.66
C ALA A 201 -9.68 19.93 24.25
N GLU A 202 -9.95 18.64 24.44
CA GLU A 202 -11.21 18.13 25.00
C GLU A 202 -11.42 18.62 26.44
N ALA A 203 -10.36 18.57 27.27
CA ALA A 203 -10.40 19.08 28.64
C ALA A 203 -10.67 20.59 28.69
N THR A 204 -10.05 21.36 27.79
CA THR A 204 -10.24 22.81 27.68
C THR A 204 -11.67 23.14 27.22
N ARG A 205 -12.20 22.39 26.25
CA ARG A 205 -13.58 22.54 25.76
C ARG A 205 -14.61 22.28 26.86
N ARG A 206 -14.45 21.17 27.60
CA ARG A 206 -15.36 20.76 28.68
C ARG A 206 -15.38 21.73 29.86
N ASN A 207 -14.24 22.34 30.18
CA ASN A 207 -14.10 23.25 31.32
C ASN A 207 -14.00 24.72 30.90
N SER A 208 -14.46 25.08 29.71
CA SER A 208 -14.25 26.40 29.11
C SER A 208 -14.87 27.55 29.93
N GLU A 209 -16.04 27.32 30.54
CA GLU A 209 -16.69 28.28 31.43
C GLU A 209 -15.87 28.53 32.70
N ALA A 210 -15.34 27.48 33.32
CA ALA A 210 -14.49 27.58 34.51
C ALA A 210 -13.15 28.27 34.22
N ILE A 211 -12.52 27.93 33.08
CA ILE A 211 -11.27 28.56 32.65
C ILE A 211 -11.47 30.07 32.41
N ARG A 212 -12.60 30.45 31.80
CA ARG A 212 -12.95 31.85 31.55
C ARG A 212 -13.30 32.58 32.86
N ALA A 213 -14.06 31.96 33.76
CA ALA A 213 -14.45 32.55 35.04
C ALA A 213 -13.26 32.78 35.98
N LEU A 214 -12.26 31.90 35.96
CA LEU A 214 -11.06 31.99 36.80
C LEU A 214 -9.90 32.77 36.13
N GLY A 215 -10.09 33.28 34.91
CA GLY A 215 -9.05 34.03 34.18
C GLY A 215 -7.82 33.20 33.78
N MET A 216 -7.94 31.86 33.73
CA MET A 216 -6.81 30.93 33.51
C MET A 216 -6.44 30.74 32.03
N GLY A 217 -7.03 31.50 31.11
CA GLY A 217 -6.86 31.33 29.67
C GLY A 217 -5.39 31.34 29.22
N THR A 218 -4.60 32.30 29.69
CA THR A 218 -3.18 32.44 29.34
C THR A 218 -2.32 31.24 29.78
N HIS A 219 -2.70 30.55 30.87
CA HIS A 219 -2.00 29.35 31.32
C HIS A 219 -2.34 28.14 30.45
N PHE A 220 -3.61 28.01 30.03
CA PHE A 220 -4.01 26.97 29.08
C PHE A 220 -3.44 27.21 27.68
N ASP A 221 -3.32 28.46 27.25
CA ASP A 221 -2.67 28.82 25.99
C ASP A 221 -1.20 28.38 25.97
N LYS A 222 -0.45 28.64 27.06
CA LYS A 222 0.94 28.16 27.19
C LYS A 222 1.02 26.63 27.12
N ARG A 223 0.20 25.92 27.89
CA ARG A 223 0.14 24.45 27.86
C ARG A 223 -0.22 23.90 26.48
N TRP A 224 -1.14 24.57 25.79
CA TRP A 224 -1.52 24.22 24.43
C TRP A 224 -0.36 24.40 23.46
N MET A 225 0.34 25.54 23.52
CA MET A 225 1.49 25.81 22.67
C MET A 225 2.61 24.79 22.87
N GLU A 226 2.90 24.39 24.11
CA GLU A 226 3.88 23.34 24.42
C GLU A 226 3.47 21.97 23.85
N ALA A 227 2.22 21.55 24.08
CA ALA A 227 1.69 20.29 23.54
C ALA A 227 1.69 20.29 22.00
N ASN A 228 1.34 21.43 21.39
CA ASN A 228 1.36 21.59 19.95
C ASN A 228 2.80 21.57 19.38
N ALA A 229 3.77 22.19 20.05
CA ALA A 229 5.17 22.13 19.66
C ALA A 229 5.72 20.69 19.73
N ARG A 230 5.38 19.92 20.77
CA ARG A 230 5.73 18.50 20.88
C ARG A 230 5.13 17.66 19.74
N LEU A 231 3.86 17.91 19.41
CA LEU A 231 3.21 17.25 18.26
C LEU A 231 3.90 17.59 16.94
N LEU A 232 4.19 18.87 16.69
CA LEU A 232 4.83 19.29 15.45
C LEU A 232 6.22 18.66 15.30
N ASN A 233 7.03 18.64 16.37
CA ASN A 233 8.35 18.02 16.34
C ASN A 233 8.27 16.50 16.08
N SER A 234 7.39 15.78 16.79
CA SER A 234 7.22 14.33 16.58
C SER A 234 6.65 14.00 15.18
N GLN A 235 5.71 14.81 14.67
CA GLN A 235 5.23 14.66 13.30
C GLN A 235 6.31 14.93 12.26
N MET A 236 7.15 15.96 12.46
CA MET A 236 8.29 16.23 11.58
C MET A 236 9.26 15.05 11.55
N ARG A 237 9.65 14.51 12.72
CA ARG A 237 10.53 13.32 12.79
C ARG A 237 9.92 12.11 12.08
N ALA A 238 8.62 11.89 12.20
CA ALA A 238 7.92 10.81 11.50
C ALA A 238 7.87 11.05 9.97
N ALA A 239 7.62 12.29 9.55
CA ALA A 239 7.61 12.68 8.15
C ALA A 239 9.01 12.57 7.51
N ASP A 240 10.06 12.99 8.22
CA ASP A 240 11.46 12.89 7.78
C ASP A 240 11.88 11.43 7.60
N ALA A 241 11.57 10.56 8.57
CA ALA A 241 11.86 9.13 8.47
C ALA A 241 11.16 8.49 7.26
N THR A 242 9.86 8.75 7.10
CA THR A 242 9.06 8.19 6.01
C THR A 242 9.49 8.73 4.64
N SER A 243 9.79 10.03 4.54
CA SER A 243 10.22 10.67 3.30
C SER A 243 11.63 10.26 2.89
N THR A 244 12.55 10.05 3.83
CA THR A 244 13.90 9.57 3.56
C THR A 244 13.87 8.16 2.95
N ILE A 245 13.15 7.24 3.59
CA ILE A 245 12.95 5.87 3.08
C ILE A 245 12.26 5.89 1.72
N GLY A 246 11.17 6.67 1.58
CA GLY A 246 10.41 6.74 0.32
C GLY A 246 11.24 7.31 -0.83
N THR A 247 12.13 8.27 -0.56
CA THR A 247 13.04 8.84 -1.55
C THR A 247 14.12 7.84 -1.95
N LEU A 248 14.70 7.12 -0.98
CA LEU A 248 15.71 6.10 -1.25
C LEU A 248 15.15 4.93 -2.07
N ALA A 249 13.93 4.47 -1.75
CA ALA A 249 13.24 3.45 -2.52
C ALA A 249 12.99 3.88 -3.97
N ARG A 250 12.55 5.13 -4.17
CA ARG A 250 12.36 5.70 -5.51
C ARG A 250 13.66 5.80 -6.30
N PHE A 251 14.74 6.23 -5.64
CA PHE A 251 16.08 6.25 -6.23
C PHE A 251 16.52 4.86 -6.69
N VAL A 252 16.42 3.85 -5.82
CA VAL A 252 16.74 2.46 -6.16
C VAL A 252 15.90 1.99 -7.34
N ARG A 253 14.61 2.32 -7.39
CA ARG A 253 13.75 1.96 -8.51
C ARG A 253 14.20 2.58 -9.83
N PHE A 254 14.49 3.88 -9.86
CA PHE A 254 14.99 4.53 -11.08
C PHE A 254 16.34 3.95 -11.50
N PHE A 255 17.20 3.63 -10.54
CA PHE A 255 18.44 2.95 -10.80
C PHE A 255 18.23 1.55 -11.40
N LEU A 256 17.30 0.75 -10.86
CA LEU A 256 16.98 -0.58 -11.38
C LEU A 256 16.35 -0.50 -12.78
N GLN A 257 15.46 0.47 -13.01
CA GLN A 257 14.79 0.65 -14.30
C GLN A 257 15.76 1.06 -15.42
N SER A 258 16.70 1.96 -15.14
CA SER A 258 17.77 2.33 -16.09
C SER A 258 18.85 1.25 -16.17
N GLY A 259 19.18 0.63 -15.04
CA GLY A 259 20.22 -0.39 -14.93
C GLY A 259 19.89 -1.66 -15.70
N ILE A 260 18.63 -2.12 -15.69
CA ILE A 260 18.23 -3.28 -16.50
C ILE A 260 18.33 -3.00 -18.01
N LEU A 261 18.03 -1.77 -18.45
CA LEU A 261 18.20 -1.35 -19.84
C LEU A 261 19.69 -1.28 -20.23
N GLY A 262 20.53 -0.73 -19.36
CA GLY A 262 21.98 -0.69 -19.57
C GLY A 262 22.62 -2.08 -19.62
N LEU A 263 22.25 -2.96 -18.69
CA LEU A 263 22.70 -4.36 -18.67
C LEU A 263 22.18 -5.12 -19.89
N GLY A 264 20.91 -4.92 -20.25
CA GLY A 264 20.32 -5.50 -21.45
C GLY A 264 21.03 -5.05 -22.73
N ALA A 265 21.37 -3.77 -22.84
CA ALA A 265 22.13 -3.24 -23.98
C ALA A 265 23.53 -3.86 -24.07
N TYR A 266 24.21 -4.01 -22.94
CA TYR A 266 25.50 -4.71 -22.89
C TYR A 266 25.40 -6.15 -23.38
N LEU A 267 24.39 -6.90 -22.93
CA LEU A 267 24.15 -8.28 -23.37
C LEU A 267 23.75 -8.38 -24.85
N ALA A 268 23.03 -7.38 -25.37
CA ALA A 268 22.70 -7.34 -26.80
C ALA A 268 23.91 -7.03 -27.68
N ILE A 269 24.87 -6.22 -27.21
CA ILE A 269 26.15 -6.02 -27.90
C ILE A 269 26.94 -7.34 -28.00
N LEU A 270 26.85 -8.18 -26.97
CA LEU A 270 27.45 -9.53 -26.97
C LEU A 270 26.67 -10.54 -27.84
N GLY A 271 25.49 -10.17 -28.35
CA GLY A 271 24.64 -11.05 -29.16
C GLY A 271 23.87 -12.10 -28.36
N GLU A 272 23.85 -12.02 -27.03
CA GLU A 272 23.14 -12.98 -26.17
C GLU A 272 21.63 -12.69 -26.04
N VAL A 273 21.23 -11.43 -26.26
CA VAL A 273 19.87 -10.95 -25.99
C VAL A 273 19.35 -10.08 -27.14
N SER A 274 18.08 -10.24 -27.50
CA SER A 274 17.42 -9.41 -28.52
C SER A 274 16.97 -8.04 -27.97
N ALA A 275 16.80 -7.05 -28.86
CA ALA A 275 16.25 -5.76 -28.47
C ALA A 275 14.84 -5.88 -27.84
N GLY A 276 14.02 -6.83 -28.32
CA GLY A 276 12.72 -7.13 -27.74
C GLY A 276 12.82 -7.63 -26.30
N THR A 277 13.81 -8.47 -26.02
CA THR A 277 14.05 -9.03 -24.69
C THR A 277 14.47 -7.97 -23.67
N ILE A 278 15.29 -6.98 -24.07
CA ILE A 278 15.66 -5.84 -23.20
C ILE A 278 14.41 -5.09 -22.72
N ILE A 279 13.54 -4.74 -23.66
CA ILE A 279 12.33 -3.94 -23.38
C ILE A 279 11.33 -4.77 -22.57
N ALA A 280 11.12 -6.03 -22.96
CA ALA A 280 10.26 -6.96 -22.23
C ALA A 280 10.74 -7.15 -20.78
N GLY A 281 12.05 -7.29 -20.57
CA GLY A 281 12.66 -7.39 -19.24
C GLY A 281 12.42 -6.14 -18.40
N SER A 282 12.59 -4.94 -18.97
CA SER A 282 12.34 -3.67 -18.26
C SER A 282 10.86 -3.48 -17.88
N ILE A 283 9.94 -3.80 -18.78
CA ILE A 283 8.48 -3.74 -18.49
C ILE A 283 8.11 -4.73 -17.38
N THR A 284 8.63 -5.96 -17.47
CA THR A 284 8.35 -7.03 -16.49
C THR A 284 8.93 -6.68 -15.13
N LEU A 285 10.14 -6.11 -15.08
CA LEU A 285 10.75 -5.62 -13.85
C LEU A 285 9.90 -4.52 -13.20
N SER A 286 9.43 -3.55 -13.97
CA SER A 286 8.56 -2.49 -13.45
C SER A 286 7.28 -3.04 -12.81
N ARG A 287 6.71 -4.11 -13.37
CA ARG A 287 5.56 -4.82 -12.79
C ARG A 287 5.92 -5.59 -11.53
N ALA A 288 7.07 -6.27 -11.51
CA ALA A 288 7.55 -7.01 -10.33
C ALA A 288 7.78 -6.10 -9.11
N LEU A 289 8.22 -4.85 -9.32
CA LEU A 289 8.54 -3.92 -8.24
C LEU A 289 7.34 -3.09 -7.77
N ALA A 290 6.25 -2.99 -8.55
CA ALA A 290 5.10 -2.14 -8.24
C ALA A 290 4.39 -2.45 -6.89
N PRO A 291 4.22 -3.72 -6.46
CA PRO A 291 3.65 -4.02 -5.15
C PRO A 291 4.55 -3.57 -3.99
N LEU A 292 5.88 -3.67 -4.16
CA LEU A 292 6.85 -3.21 -3.16
C LEU A 292 6.78 -1.68 -3.00
N ASP A 293 6.64 -0.94 -4.09
CA ASP A 293 6.44 0.52 -4.04
C ASP A 293 5.17 0.91 -3.29
N SER A 294 4.08 0.18 -3.55
CA SER A 294 2.79 0.45 -2.94
C SER A 294 2.83 0.17 -1.44
N ALA A 295 3.56 -0.87 -1.02
CA ALA A 295 3.80 -1.15 0.38
C ALA A 295 4.56 0.01 1.05
N ILE A 296 5.69 0.45 0.49
CA ILE A 296 6.51 1.57 1.01
C ILE A 296 5.71 2.88 1.05
N ALA A 297 4.90 3.16 0.03
CA ALA A 297 4.09 4.38 -0.03
C ALA A 297 2.94 4.40 1.00
N GLN A 298 2.46 3.23 1.43
CA GLN A 298 1.37 3.08 2.39
C GLN A 298 1.84 2.82 3.82
N TRP A 299 3.15 2.80 4.08
CA TRP A 299 3.69 2.93 5.43
C TRP A 299 3.42 4.36 5.95
N ARG A 300 2.18 4.61 6.37
CA ARG A 300 1.68 5.82 7.04
C ARG A 300 0.69 5.47 8.14
#